data_AF-A0A5I3D4L6-F1
#
_entry.id   AF-A0A5I3D4L6-F1
#
_cell.length_a   1.000
_cell.length_b   1.000
_cell.length_c   1.000
_cell.angle_alpha   90.00
_cell.angle_beta   90.00
_cell.angle_gamma   90.00
#
_symmetry.space_group_name_H-M   'P 1'
#
loop_
_entity.id
_entity.type
_entity.pdbx_description
1 polymer ?
#
loop_
_entity_poly.entity_id
_entity_poly.type
_entity_poly.pdbx_seq_one_letter_code
_entity_poly.pdbx_strand_id
1 'polypeptide(L)'
;MNNVISSKDNHNHTLVFTGKGGKYFVICLVNFLLTCITLGIYAPWAMVKCRRYIYTNMTLNNQPFAYKATGGALFISVLLVFIIYIVSLSLIEHGYPGLGFTLFGLLIAIIPFMAVKGLQYQAMMTSLNGVHFGFQCSMRRAWWYMFALPVLLMVALYIVLYIISLVTIAVGGLVFNIVFLGLLAIIGIGVINGITYSKWMTLFGNGANFGIHRFSIQVNVKTCIRGCVLAMLTLFPFAVVIGYLIAPVFTDMILLSMMGNAQAGGALILQYYGQIMACYFLYFLAIIVVTSYLYVALRNLFLNNLSLANDSIRFHSSVTAHGMLWRLLVVFVISGVTLGLAYPWLKIWLVSWLAQNTQVQGDLDSLELTNDEKPLENSLLMWISRGIMPYFPFI
;
A
#
# COMPACT_ATOMS: atom_id res chain seq x y z
N MET A 1 -24.98 -24.70 -45.00
CA MET A 1 -23.87 -23.91 -44.41
C MET A 1 -24.49 -22.74 -43.67
N ASN A 2 -24.59 -22.83 -42.35
CA ASN A 2 -24.83 -21.71 -41.44
C ASN A 2 -24.17 -22.11 -40.13
N ASN A 3 -22.86 -21.86 -40.03
CA ASN A 3 -22.14 -22.04 -38.78
C ASN A 3 -22.55 -20.90 -37.86
N VAL A 4 -23.48 -21.22 -36.96
CA VAL A 4 -23.65 -20.54 -35.68
C VAL A 4 -22.28 -20.60 -35.01
N ILE A 5 -21.60 -19.45 -34.95
CA ILE A 5 -20.47 -19.26 -34.06
C ILE A 5 -21.07 -19.39 -32.66
N SER A 6 -20.99 -20.61 -32.12
CA SER A 6 -21.23 -20.89 -30.71
C SER A 6 -20.42 -19.87 -29.93
N SER A 7 -21.10 -19.02 -29.18
CA SER A 7 -20.50 -18.23 -28.12
C SER A 7 -19.62 -19.18 -27.31
N LYS A 8 -18.30 -18.97 -27.34
CA LYS A 8 -17.41 -19.57 -26.34
C LYS A 8 -17.97 -19.14 -25.00
N ASP A 9 -18.46 -20.10 -24.21
CA ASP A 9 -18.95 -19.85 -22.87
C ASP A 9 -17.87 -19.12 -22.08
N ASN A 10 -18.10 -17.83 -21.87
CA ASN A 10 -17.18 -16.96 -21.18
C ASN A 10 -17.39 -17.20 -19.68
N HIS A 11 -16.87 -18.33 -19.18
CA HIS A 11 -17.05 -18.71 -17.79
C HIS A 11 -16.42 -17.63 -16.89
N ASN A 12 -17.25 -17.03 -16.04
CA ASN A 12 -16.82 -16.07 -15.04
C ASN A 12 -16.50 -16.84 -13.76
N HIS A 13 -15.21 -16.99 -13.46
CA HIS A 13 -14.74 -17.63 -12.24
C HIS A 13 -14.50 -16.57 -11.16
N THR A 14 -15.24 -16.65 -10.05
CA THR A 14 -15.04 -15.76 -8.90
C THR A 14 -14.01 -16.35 -7.94
N LEU A 15 -13.16 -15.51 -7.34
CA LEU A 15 -12.29 -15.97 -6.25
C LEU A 15 -13.13 -16.28 -5.00
N VAL A 16 -12.98 -17.50 -4.48
CA VAL A 16 -13.71 -17.93 -3.29
C VAL A 16 -12.72 -18.04 -2.13
N PHE A 17 -13.07 -17.41 -1.01
CA PHE A 17 -12.30 -17.50 0.23
C PHE A 17 -13.08 -18.31 1.27
N THR A 18 -12.56 -19.46 1.67
CA THR A 18 -13.22 -20.41 2.60
C THR A 18 -12.66 -20.37 4.03
N GLY A 19 -11.71 -19.47 4.31
CA GLY A 19 -11.04 -19.37 5.60
C GLY A 19 -11.96 -18.83 6.71
N LYS A 20 -11.74 -19.29 7.94
CA LYS A 20 -12.53 -18.92 9.12
C LYS A 20 -11.77 -17.92 10.00
N GLY A 21 -12.43 -16.82 10.37
CA GLY A 21 -11.87 -15.76 11.23
C GLY A 21 -11.31 -16.28 12.56
N GLY A 22 -12.02 -17.18 13.25
CA GLY A 22 -11.58 -17.74 14.53
C GLY A 22 -10.29 -18.57 14.43
N LYS A 23 -10.12 -19.38 13.37
CA LYS A 23 -8.87 -20.13 13.15
C LYS A 23 -7.70 -19.18 12.88
N TYR A 24 -7.94 -18.12 12.09
CA TYR A 24 -6.93 -17.10 11.83
C TYR A 24 -6.55 -16.30 13.08
N PHE A 25 -7.52 -15.98 13.94
CA PHE A 25 -7.29 -15.32 15.22
C PHE A 25 -6.34 -16.11 16.11
N VAL A 26 -6.55 -17.42 16.28
CA VAL A 26 -5.64 -18.26 17.09
C VAL A 26 -4.23 -18.26 16.51
N ILE A 27 -4.08 -18.33 15.19
CA ILE A 27 -2.76 -18.22 14.53
C ILE A 27 -2.09 -16.88 14.86
N CYS A 28 -2.83 -15.77 14.71
CA CYS A 28 -2.30 -14.43 15.01
C CYS A 28 -1.94 -14.27 16.49
N LEU A 29 -2.76 -14.78 17.41
CA LEU A 29 -2.52 -14.69 18.85
C LEU A 29 -1.25 -15.44 19.25
N VAL A 30 -1.11 -16.70 18.82
CA VAL A 30 0.09 -17.50 19.09
C VAL A 30 1.34 -16.85 18.49
N ASN A 31 1.23 -16.36 17.25
CA ASN A 31 2.33 -15.67 16.58
C ASN A 31 2.71 -14.36 17.28
N PHE A 32 1.73 -13.61 17.79
CA PHE A 32 1.96 -12.38 18.55
C PHE A 32 2.72 -12.69 19.84
N LEU A 33 2.27 -13.67 20.62
CA LEU A 33 2.94 -14.09 21.85
C LEU A 33 4.38 -14.53 21.60
N LEU A 34 4.61 -15.35 20.56
CA LEU A 34 5.97 -15.77 20.17
C LEU A 34 6.83 -14.59 19.72
N THR A 35 6.25 -13.61 19.02
CA THR A 35 6.97 -12.40 18.60
C THR A 35 7.35 -11.54 19.80
N CYS A 36 6.47 -11.40 20.80
CA CYS A 36 6.78 -10.70 22.05
C CYS A 36 7.89 -11.39 22.84
N ILE A 37 7.78 -12.72 23.04
CA ILE A 37 8.78 -13.50 23.79
C ILE A 37 10.17 -13.44 23.12
N THR A 38 10.20 -13.39 21.78
CA THR A 38 11.45 -13.32 21.00
C THR A 38 11.89 -11.89 20.68
N LEU A 39 11.28 -10.86 21.30
CA LEU A 39 11.58 -9.44 21.08
C LEU A 39 11.59 -9.04 19.58
N GLY A 40 10.64 -9.59 18.81
CA GLY A 40 10.49 -9.29 17.39
C GLY A 40 11.18 -10.24 16.43
N ILE A 41 12.12 -11.09 16.90
CA ILE A 41 12.87 -12.01 16.01
C ILE A 41 11.92 -12.96 15.27
N TYR A 42 10.85 -13.46 15.91
CA TYR A 42 9.90 -14.37 15.28
C TYR A 42 8.99 -13.74 14.20
N ALA A 43 8.98 -12.42 14.05
CA ALA A 43 8.04 -11.71 13.17
C ALA A 43 8.00 -12.24 11.72
N PRO A 44 9.13 -12.59 11.06
CA PRO A 44 9.09 -13.10 9.68
C PRO A 44 8.40 -14.47 9.56
N TRP A 45 8.54 -15.36 10.56
CA TRP A 45 7.83 -16.64 10.59
C TRP A 45 6.34 -16.44 10.85
N ALA A 46 5.98 -15.52 11.74
CA ALA A 46 4.60 -15.12 11.98
C ALA A 46 3.92 -14.61 10.69
N MET A 47 4.60 -13.74 9.93
CA MET A 47 4.10 -13.21 8.65
C MET A 47 3.85 -14.32 7.62
N VAL A 48 4.78 -15.27 7.46
CA VAL A 48 4.64 -16.40 6.53
C VAL A 48 3.46 -17.29 6.91
N LYS A 49 3.29 -17.62 8.21
CA LYS A 49 2.16 -18.42 8.68
C LYS A 49 0.82 -17.75 8.39
N CYS A 50 0.71 -16.45 8.69
CA CYS A 50 -0.49 -15.67 8.41
C CYS A 50 -0.82 -15.61 6.91
N ARG A 51 0.18 -15.43 6.03
CA ARG A 51 -0.02 -15.43 4.58
C ARG A 51 -0.41 -16.82 4.06
N ARG A 52 0.30 -17.87 4.48
CA ARG A 52 -0.01 -19.25 4.07
C ARG A 52 -1.46 -19.60 4.38
N TYR A 53 -1.98 -19.19 5.55
CA TYR A 53 -3.39 -19.38 5.88
C TYR A 53 -4.32 -18.71 4.86
N ILE A 54 -4.05 -17.47 4.46
CA ILE A 54 -4.90 -16.76 3.49
C ILE A 54 -4.86 -17.43 2.12
N TYR A 55 -3.66 -17.75 1.60
CA TYR A 55 -3.50 -18.32 0.27
C TYR A 55 -4.11 -19.73 0.17
N THR A 56 -3.87 -20.61 1.14
CA THR A 56 -4.40 -21.98 1.12
C THR A 56 -5.92 -22.05 1.26
N ASN A 57 -6.56 -21.01 1.81
CA ASN A 57 -8.02 -20.90 1.88
C ASN A 57 -8.62 -20.04 0.77
N MET A 58 -7.81 -19.61 -0.21
CA MET A 58 -8.26 -18.92 -1.41
C MET A 58 -8.27 -19.91 -2.56
N THR A 59 -9.38 -19.99 -3.29
CA THR A 59 -9.53 -20.89 -4.44
C THR A 59 -9.96 -20.13 -5.68
N LEU A 60 -9.46 -20.58 -6.83
CA LEU A 60 -9.93 -20.17 -8.16
C LEU A 60 -10.30 -21.45 -8.91
N ASN A 61 -11.51 -21.52 -9.47
CA ASN A 61 -12.04 -22.73 -10.11
C ASN A 61 -11.88 -24.01 -9.26
N ASN A 62 -12.21 -23.92 -7.96
CA ASN A 62 -12.02 -24.98 -6.95
C ASN A 62 -10.57 -25.44 -6.70
N GLN A 63 -9.57 -24.79 -7.31
CA GLN A 63 -8.16 -25.07 -7.05
C GLN A 63 -7.58 -24.09 -6.03
N PRO A 64 -6.96 -24.55 -4.93
CA PRO A 64 -6.39 -23.68 -3.91
C PRO A 64 -5.04 -23.09 -4.34
N PHE A 65 -4.75 -21.88 -3.88
CA PHE A 65 -3.40 -21.33 -3.99
C PHE A 65 -2.48 -22.00 -2.95
N ALA A 66 -1.25 -22.31 -3.35
CA ALA A 66 -0.20 -22.78 -2.45
C ALA A 66 0.86 -21.69 -2.24
N TYR A 67 1.34 -21.58 -1.00
CA TYR A 67 2.36 -20.60 -0.61
C TYR A 67 3.50 -21.28 0.17
N LYS A 68 4.64 -21.48 -0.51
CA LYS A 68 5.78 -22.28 -0.05
C LYS A 68 6.93 -21.46 0.55
N ALA A 69 6.75 -20.16 0.79
CA ALA A 69 7.79 -19.32 1.38
C ALA A 69 8.17 -19.76 2.80
N THR A 70 9.40 -19.43 3.22
CA THR A 70 9.95 -19.76 4.55
C THR A 70 10.31 -18.50 5.33
N GLY A 71 10.07 -18.50 6.65
CA GLY A 71 10.34 -17.34 7.51
C GLY A 71 11.83 -16.96 7.57
N GLY A 72 12.72 -17.96 7.59
CA GLY A 72 14.17 -17.75 7.60
C GLY A 72 14.67 -16.99 6.37
N ALA A 73 14.08 -17.24 5.19
CA ALA A 73 14.44 -16.52 3.97
C ALA A 73 14.12 -15.02 4.07
N LEU A 74 13.05 -14.64 4.77
CA LEU A 74 12.67 -13.25 4.98
C LEU A 74 13.48 -12.58 6.10
N PHE A 75 13.82 -13.34 7.15
CA PHE A 75 14.47 -12.83 8.36
C PHE A 75 15.77 -12.07 8.07
N ILE A 76 16.60 -12.60 7.18
CA ILE A 76 17.89 -12.00 6.80
C ILE A 76 17.72 -10.56 6.31
N SER A 77 16.75 -10.33 5.42
CA SER A 77 16.52 -9.00 4.86
C SER A 77 16.04 -8.00 5.91
N VAL A 78 15.15 -8.44 6.79
CA VAL A 78 14.63 -7.61 7.89
C VAL A 78 15.74 -7.30 8.89
N LEU A 79 16.56 -8.28 9.23
CA LEU A 79 17.70 -8.13 10.13
C LEU A 79 18.72 -7.14 9.56
N LEU A 80 19.05 -7.25 8.27
CA LEU A 80 19.99 -6.33 7.62
C LEU A 80 19.47 -4.88 7.61
N VAL A 81 18.20 -4.69 7.23
CA VAL A 81 17.56 -3.35 7.25
C VAL A 81 17.57 -2.79 8.67
N PHE A 82 17.24 -3.62 9.67
CA PHE A 82 17.23 -3.23 11.08
C PHE A 82 18.62 -2.83 11.58
N ILE A 83 19.66 -3.62 11.28
CA ILE A 83 21.04 -3.33 11.66
C ILE A 83 21.51 -2.01 11.03
N ILE A 84 21.30 -1.82 9.72
CA ILE A 84 21.70 -0.58 9.04
C ILE A 84 20.98 0.62 9.64
N TYR A 85 19.69 0.48 9.95
CA TYR A 85 18.92 1.54 10.60
C TYR A 85 19.47 1.92 11.97
N ILE A 86 19.70 0.94 12.85
CA ILE A 86 20.25 1.18 14.20
C ILE A 86 21.65 1.79 14.14
N VAL A 87 22.53 1.29 13.25
CA VAL A 87 23.87 1.84 13.05
C VAL A 87 23.78 3.29 12.55
N SER A 88 22.86 3.58 11.64
CA SER A 88 22.63 4.95 11.13
C SER A 88 22.23 5.90 12.26
N LEU A 89 21.28 5.50 13.11
CA LEU A 89 20.85 6.29 14.27
C LEU A 89 21.99 6.50 15.28
N SER A 90 22.71 5.43 15.61
CA SER A 90 23.84 5.50 16.54
C SER A 90 24.94 6.45 16.05
N LEU A 91 25.28 6.43 14.76
CA LEU A 91 26.26 7.36 14.19
C LEU A 91 25.81 8.82 14.25
N ILE A 92 24.52 9.10 14.09
CA ILE A 92 23.96 10.46 14.24
C ILE A 92 24.14 10.93 15.69
N GLU A 93 23.80 10.08 16.66
CA GLU A 93 23.89 10.41 18.09
C GLU A 93 25.34 10.59 18.57
N HIS A 94 26.30 9.82 18.04
CA HIS A 94 27.71 9.87 18.44
C HIS A 94 28.53 10.94 17.72
N GLY A 95 27.89 11.89 17.03
CA GLY A 95 28.58 13.05 16.43
C GLY A 95 29.10 12.83 15.01
N TYR A 96 28.68 11.77 14.31
CA TYR A 96 28.96 11.52 12.89
C TYR A 96 27.70 11.62 12.01
N PRO A 97 26.93 12.72 12.04
CA PRO A 97 25.64 12.81 11.35
C PRO A 97 25.76 12.65 9.84
N GLY A 98 26.86 13.10 9.22
CA GLY A 98 27.10 12.92 7.79
C GLY A 98 27.15 11.43 7.38
N LEU A 99 27.82 10.58 8.17
CA LEU A 99 27.87 9.14 7.91
C LEU A 99 26.52 8.47 8.20
N GLY A 100 25.84 8.87 9.28
CA GLY A 100 24.53 8.32 9.61
C GLY A 100 23.47 8.63 8.55
N PHE A 101 23.38 9.88 8.07
CA PHE A 101 22.44 10.25 7.01
C PHE A 101 22.77 9.62 5.67
N THR A 102 24.06 9.46 5.33
CA THR A 102 24.45 8.78 4.08
C THR A 102 24.07 7.30 4.09
N LEU A 103 24.29 6.57 5.20
CA LEU A 103 23.84 5.19 5.35
C LEU A 103 22.32 5.05 5.28
N PHE A 104 21.59 5.94 5.96
CA PHE A 104 20.12 5.95 5.91
C PHE A 104 19.60 6.27 4.50
N GLY A 105 20.23 7.23 3.80
CA GLY A 105 19.90 7.56 2.41
C GLY A 105 20.16 6.40 1.45
N LEU A 106 21.28 5.67 1.61
CA LEU A 106 21.58 4.47 0.84
C LEU A 106 20.56 3.35 1.10
N LEU A 107 20.12 3.18 2.35
CA LEU A 107 19.08 2.22 2.72
C LEU A 107 17.77 2.53 1.96
N ILE A 108 17.35 3.79 1.89
CA ILE A 108 16.16 4.18 1.14
C ILE A 108 16.36 3.95 -0.37
N ALA A 109 17.53 4.30 -0.91
CA ALA A 109 17.84 4.17 -2.33
C ALA A 109 17.86 2.70 -2.80
N ILE A 110 18.14 1.73 -1.91
CA ILE A 110 18.17 0.29 -2.27
C ILE A 110 16.79 -0.39 -2.17
N ILE A 111 15.81 0.21 -1.47
CA ILE A 111 14.46 -0.34 -1.29
C ILE A 111 13.80 -0.76 -2.62
N PRO A 112 13.85 0.02 -3.72
CA PRO A 112 13.26 -0.41 -5.00
C PRO A 112 13.83 -1.73 -5.51
N PHE A 113 15.14 -1.94 -5.43
CA PHE A 113 15.78 -3.18 -5.86
C PHE A 113 15.38 -4.35 -4.96
N MET A 114 15.37 -4.11 -3.65
CA MET A 114 14.92 -5.12 -2.68
C MET A 114 13.44 -5.47 -2.88
N ALA A 115 12.59 -4.50 -3.19
CA ALA A 115 11.17 -4.71 -3.46
C ALA A 115 10.95 -5.58 -4.71
N VAL A 116 11.67 -5.32 -5.80
CA VAL A 116 11.61 -6.14 -7.03
C VAL A 116 11.98 -7.59 -6.74
N LYS A 117 13.11 -7.80 -6.06
CA LYS A 117 13.54 -9.15 -5.72
C LYS A 117 12.59 -9.82 -4.72
N GLY A 118 12.11 -9.09 -3.71
CA GLY A 118 11.08 -9.57 -2.79
C GLY A 118 9.83 -10.06 -3.50
N LEU A 119 9.35 -9.32 -4.51
CA LEU A 119 8.23 -9.74 -5.36
C LEU A 119 8.56 -10.96 -6.21
N GLN A 120 9.76 -11.04 -6.80
CA GLN A 120 10.25 -12.22 -7.53
C GLN A 120 10.21 -13.47 -6.65
N TYR A 121 10.70 -13.37 -5.41
CA TYR A 121 10.63 -14.47 -4.46
C TYR A 121 9.19 -14.84 -4.10
N GLN A 122 8.33 -13.87 -3.81
CA GLN A 122 6.94 -14.15 -3.44
C GLN A 122 6.13 -14.78 -4.58
N ALA A 123 6.32 -14.31 -5.81
CA ALA A 123 5.67 -14.87 -6.98
C ALA A 123 6.08 -16.35 -7.13
N MET A 124 7.39 -16.65 -7.12
CA MET A 124 7.88 -18.04 -7.25
C MET A 124 7.41 -18.97 -6.12
N MET A 125 7.24 -18.43 -4.91
CA MET A 125 6.72 -19.19 -3.77
C MET A 125 5.20 -19.36 -3.80
N THR A 126 4.50 -18.68 -4.71
CA THR A 126 3.06 -18.79 -4.91
C THR A 126 2.79 -19.67 -6.12
N SER A 127 1.87 -20.62 -6.00
CA SER A 127 1.44 -21.45 -7.13
C SER A 127 -0.07 -21.66 -7.13
N LEU A 128 -0.62 -21.87 -8.32
CA LEU A 128 -2.01 -22.28 -8.53
C LEU A 128 -1.99 -23.49 -9.47
N ASN A 129 -2.71 -24.55 -9.10
CA ASN A 129 -2.75 -25.80 -9.87
C ASN A 129 -1.36 -26.38 -10.22
N GLY A 130 -0.41 -26.29 -9.29
CA GLY A 130 0.98 -26.75 -9.49
C GLY A 130 1.87 -25.83 -10.32
N VAL A 131 1.33 -24.77 -10.93
CA VAL A 131 2.08 -23.79 -11.72
C VAL A 131 2.43 -22.57 -10.87
N HIS A 132 3.70 -22.19 -10.86
CA HIS A 132 4.24 -21.08 -10.11
C HIS A 132 3.99 -19.74 -10.82
N PHE A 133 3.74 -18.70 -10.02
CA PHE A 133 3.85 -17.34 -10.51
C PHE A 133 5.32 -16.97 -10.64
N GLY A 134 5.63 -16.05 -11.53
CA GLY A 134 6.94 -15.43 -11.60
C GLY A 134 6.82 -13.92 -11.72
N PHE A 135 7.95 -13.26 -11.52
CA PHE A 135 8.04 -11.82 -11.65
C PHE A 135 9.42 -11.42 -12.12
N GLN A 136 9.47 -10.66 -13.22
CA GLN A 136 10.70 -10.17 -13.84
C GLN A 136 10.47 -8.71 -14.28
N CYS A 137 11.26 -7.79 -13.75
CA CYS A 137 11.27 -6.41 -14.21
C CYS A 137 12.69 -5.84 -14.26
N SER A 138 12.89 -4.81 -15.08
CA SER A 138 14.19 -4.15 -15.16
C SER A 138 14.46 -3.30 -13.92
N MET A 139 15.58 -3.57 -13.27
CA MET A 139 16.01 -2.90 -12.03
C MET A 139 16.09 -1.39 -12.18
N ARG A 140 16.64 -0.90 -13.30
CA ARG A 140 16.74 0.54 -13.59
C ARG A 140 15.38 1.23 -13.68
N ARG A 141 14.39 0.60 -14.33
CA ARG A 141 13.03 1.16 -14.44
C ARG A 141 12.34 1.15 -13.08
N ALA A 142 12.51 0.08 -12.31
CA ALA A 142 11.98 0.01 -10.95
C ALA A 142 12.54 1.11 -10.05
N TRP A 143 13.85 1.30 -10.03
CA TRP A 143 14.48 2.38 -9.27
C TRP A 143 13.97 3.76 -9.68
N TRP A 144 13.87 4.02 -10.99
CA TRP A 144 13.37 5.28 -11.51
C TRP A 144 11.90 5.53 -11.10
N TYR A 145 11.00 4.57 -11.31
CA TYR A 145 9.57 4.78 -11.05
C TYR A 145 9.19 4.69 -9.58
N MET A 146 9.89 3.91 -8.76
CA MET A 146 9.58 3.75 -7.33
C MET A 146 10.23 4.82 -6.46
N PHE A 147 11.34 5.41 -6.88
CA PHE A 147 12.11 6.35 -6.06
C PHE A 147 12.34 7.69 -6.75
N ALA A 148 13.10 7.74 -7.86
CA ALA A 148 13.52 9.01 -8.44
C ALA A 148 12.34 9.88 -8.93
N LEU A 149 11.41 9.27 -9.67
CA LEU A 149 10.24 9.97 -10.23
C LEU A 149 9.37 10.64 -9.15
N PRO A 150 8.86 9.94 -8.11
CA PRO A 150 8.04 10.58 -7.09
C PRO A 150 8.81 11.67 -6.33
N VAL A 151 10.09 11.48 -6.04
CA VAL A 151 10.92 12.50 -5.37
C VAL A 151 11.06 13.76 -6.24
N LEU A 152 11.39 13.61 -7.53
CA LEU A 152 11.51 14.74 -8.46
C LEU A 152 10.18 15.50 -8.60
N LEU A 153 9.06 14.77 -8.68
CA LEU A 153 7.74 15.39 -8.77
C LEU A 153 7.35 16.11 -7.47
N MET A 154 7.72 15.58 -6.30
CA MET A 154 7.48 16.25 -5.02
C MET A 154 8.32 17.52 -4.87
N VAL A 155 9.59 17.51 -5.30
CA VAL A 155 10.44 18.69 -5.34
C VAL A 155 9.88 19.74 -6.30
N ALA A 156 9.45 19.33 -7.50
CA ALA A 156 8.81 20.23 -8.45
C ALA A 156 7.53 20.87 -7.87
N LEU A 157 6.68 20.08 -7.21
CA LEU A 157 5.48 20.59 -6.54
C LEU A 157 5.83 21.59 -5.44
N TYR A 158 6.84 21.30 -4.61
CA TYR A 158 7.30 22.22 -3.58
C TYR A 158 7.77 23.56 -4.15
N ILE A 159 8.59 23.53 -5.21
CA ILE A 159 9.07 24.75 -5.89
C ILE A 159 7.89 25.56 -6.44
N VAL A 160 6.93 24.89 -7.09
CA VAL A 160 5.72 25.54 -7.63
C VAL A 160 4.90 26.19 -6.51
N LEU A 161 4.64 25.47 -5.42
CA LEU A 161 3.90 26.02 -4.27
C LEU A 161 4.65 27.18 -3.61
N TYR A 162 5.98 27.10 -3.51
CA TYR A 162 6.81 28.18 -2.98
C TYR A 162 6.71 29.44 -3.85
N ILE A 163 6.86 29.31 -5.17
CA ILE A 163 6.73 30.46 -6.08
C ILE A 163 5.33 31.08 -5.99
N ILE A 164 4.28 30.27 -5.96
CA ILE A 164 2.90 30.75 -5.77
C ILE A 164 2.73 31.43 -4.42
N SER A 165 3.37 30.92 -3.36
CA SER A 165 3.32 31.52 -2.03
C SER A 165 3.91 32.94 -2.01
N LEU A 166 5.01 33.20 -2.73
CA LEU A 166 5.62 34.53 -2.82
C LEU A 166 4.67 35.56 -3.45
N VAL A 167 3.89 35.16 -4.46
CA VAL A 167 2.92 36.04 -5.12
C VAL A 167 1.67 36.24 -4.26
N THR A 168 1.16 35.17 -3.66
CA THR A 168 -0.09 35.19 -2.89
C THR A 168 0.04 35.96 -1.58
N ILE A 169 1.22 35.96 -0.95
CA ILE A 169 1.50 36.81 0.23
C ILE A 169 1.34 38.31 -0.09
N ALA A 170 1.65 38.73 -1.32
CA ALA A 170 1.54 40.13 -1.72
C ALA A 170 0.10 40.58 -2.03
N VAL A 171 -0.82 39.65 -2.31
CA VAL A 171 -2.15 39.95 -2.87
C VAL A 171 -3.31 39.49 -1.96
N GLY A 172 -3.10 38.43 -1.16
CA GLY A 172 -4.15 37.76 -0.40
C GLY A 172 -3.96 37.83 1.12
N GLY A 173 -5.07 37.65 1.86
CA GLY A 173 -5.03 37.46 3.31
C GLY A 173 -4.48 36.09 3.72
N LEU A 174 -3.97 35.98 4.95
CA LEU A 174 -3.34 34.75 5.49
C LEU A 174 -4.24 33.51 5.34
N VAL A 175 -5.53 33.60 5.69
CA VAL A 175 -6.47 32.48 5.61
C VAL A 175 -6.68 32.03 4.16
N PHE A 176 -6.83 32.99 3.23
CA PHE A 176 -6.95 32.68 1.81
C PHE A 176 -5.72 31.93 1.30
N ASN A 177 -4.51 32.40 1.65
CA ASN A 177 -3.27 31.78 1.22
C ASN A 177 -3.13 30.34 1.74
N ILE A 178 -3.45 30.08 3.01
CA ILE A 178 -3.40 28.73 3.58
C ILE A 178 -4.38 27.78 2.87
N VAL A 179 -5.63 28.20 2.70
CA VAL A 179 -6.66 27.35 2.07
C VAL A 179 -6.32 27.10 0.60
N PHE A 180 -5.89 28.14 -0.12
CA PHE A 180 -5.55 28.06 -1.54
C PHE A 180 -4.32 27.17 -1.79
N LEU A 181 -3.21 27.42 -1.07
CA LEU A 181 -1.99 26.61 -1.17
C LEU A 181 -2.23 25.17 -0.70
N GLY A 182 -3.02 24.98 0.35
CA GLY A 182 -3.42 23.66 0.84
C GLY A 182 -4.22 22.86 -0.20
N LEU A 183 -5.19 23.49 -0.87
CA LEU A 183 -5.95 22.87 -1.95
C LEU A 183 -5.05 22.51 -3.15
N LEU A 184 -4.15 23.41 -3.55
CA LEU A 184 -3.18 23.14 -4.62
C LEU A 184 -2.23 21.99 -4.25
N ALA A 185 -1.78 21.92 -2.99
CA ALA A 185 -0.95 20.82 -2.51
C ALA A 185 -1.70 19.49 -2.55
N ILE A 186 -2.97 19.45 -2.11
CA ILE A 186 -3.84 18.27 -2.19
C ILE A 186 -3.98 17.80 -3.64
N ILE A 187 -4.29 18.71 -4.58
CA ILE A 187 -4.41 18.37 -6.00
C ILE A 187 -3.07 17.89 -6.56
N GLY A 188 -1.98 18.60 -6.24
CA GLY A 188 -0.62 18.27 -6.66
C GLY A 188 -0.21 16.86 -6.23
N ILE A 189 -0.40 16.51 -4.95
CA ILE A 189 -0.12 15.17 -4.44
C ILE A 189 -0.98 14.11 -5.15
N GLY A 190 -2.25 14.42 -5.42
CA GLY A 190 -3.14 13.55 -6.20
C GLY A 190 -2.61 13.27 -7.62
N VAL A 191 -2.08 14.30 -8.30
CA VAL A 191 -1.46 14.15 -9.63
C VAL A 191 -0.18 13.30 -9.54
N ILE A 192 0.69 13.56 -8.56
CA ILE A 192 1.93 12.80 -8.34
C ILE A 192 1.62 11.32 -8.10
N ASN A 193 0.66 11.02 -7.23
CA ASN A 193 0.22 9.65 -6.97
C ASN A 193 -0.33 9.00 -8.24
N GLY A 194 -1.15 9.71 -9.02
CA GLY A 194 -1.70 9.20 -10.28
C GLY A 194 -0.61 8.84 -11.31
N ILE A 195 0.39 9.70 -11.48
CA ILE A 195 1.53 9.45 -12.37
C ILE A 195 2.33 8.25 -11.85
N THR A 196 2.73 8.26 -10.58
CA THR A 196 3.56 7.22 -9.96
C THR A 196 2.88 5.86 -10.02
N TYR A 197 1.63 5.74 -9.57
CA TYR A 197 0.89 4.48 -9.58
C TYR A 197 0.61 3.96 -10.98
N SER A 198 0.36 4.83 -11.97
CA SER A 198 0.20 4.37 -13.36
C SER A 198 1.46 3.67 -13.87
N LYS A 199 2.64 4.19 -13.52
CA LYS A 199 3.93 3.58 -13.88
C LYS A 199 4.17 2.30 -13.09
N TRP A 200 3.84 2.27 -11.80
CA TRP A 200 3.94 1.07 -10.98
C TRP A 200 3.06 -0.05 -11.54
N MET A 201 1.79 0.22 -11.84
CA MET A 201 0.88 -0.76 -12.45
C MET A 201 1.46 -1.33 -13.74
N THR A 202 1.96 -0.47 -14.65
CA THR A 202 2.57 -0.96 -15.90
C THR A 202 3.87 -1.75 -15.69
N LEU A 203 4.64 -1.41 -14.66
CA LEU A 203 5.88 -2.10 -14.33
C LEU A 203 5.60 -3.48 -13.73
N PHE A 204 4.66 -3.56 -12.78
CA PHE A 204 4.35 -4.79 -12.06
C PHE A 204 3.44 -5.72 -12.86
N GLY A 205 2.41 -5.18 -13.54
CA GLY A 205 1.51 -5.98 -14.36
C GLY A 205 2.24 -6.64 -15.53
N ASN A 206 3.02 -5.89 -16.31
CA ASN A 206 3.79 -6.48 -17.43
C ASN A 206 5.01 -7.30 -16.98
N GLY A 207 5.41 -7.18 -15.71
CA GLY A 207 6.52 -7.93 -15.14
C GLY A 207 6.11 -9.28 -14.58
N ALA A 208 4.82 -9.53 -14.37
CA ALA A 208 4.33 -10.79 -13.83
C ALA A 208 4.12 -11.85 -14.91
N ASN A 209 4.27 -13.11 -14.55
CA ASN A 209 3.86 -14.27 -15.34
C ASN A 209 3.23 -15.36 -14.47
N PHE A 210 2.41 -16.20 -15.10
CA PHE A 210 1.87 -17.43 -14.56
C PHE A 210 2.36 -18.58 -15.44
N GLY A 211 3.35 -19.33 -14.95
CA GLY A 211 4.08 -20.28 -15.79
C GLY A 211 4.68 -19.59 -17.03
N ILE A 212 4.44 -20.18 -18.20
CA ILE A 212 4.86 -19.63 -19.50
C ILE A 212 4.04 -18.39 -19.95
N HIS A 213 2.86 -18.16 -19.36
CA HIS A 213 1.97 -17.09 -19.79
C HIS A 213 2.29 -15.77 -19.10
N ARG A 214 2.52 -14.70 -19.88
CA ARG A 214 2.80 -13.37 -19.34
C ARG A 214 1.54 -12.56 -19.13
N PHE A 215 1.51 -11.80 -18.05
CA PHE A 215 0.50 -10.78 -17.84
C PHE A 215 0.79 -9.56 -18.72
N SER A 216 -0.27 -8.92 -19.19
CA SER A 216 -0.23 -7.67 -19.95
C SER A 216 -1.18 -6.68 -19.32
N ILE A 217 -0.77 -5.41 -19.26
CA ILE A 217 -1.62 -4.34 -18.74
C ILE A 217 -1.45 -3.07 -19.56
N GLN A 218 -2.58 -2.44 -19.89
CA GLN A 218 -2.62 -1.13 -20.52
C GLN A 218 -3.35 -0.15 -19.60
N VAL A 219 -2.59 0.78 -18.99
CA VAL A 219 -3.12 1.76 -18.05
C VAL A 219 -3.19 3.14 -18.69
N ASN A 220 -4.37 3.75 -18.67
CA ASN A 220 -4.52 5.16 -19.04
C ASN A 220 -4.12 6.07 -17.87
N VAL A 221 -3.02 6.81 -18.04
CA VAL A 221 -2.48 7.72 -17.03
C VAL A 221 -3.49 8.79 -16.62
N LYS A 222 -4.28 9.32 -17.56
CA LYS A 222 -5.29 10.35 -17.29
C LYS A 222 -6.38 9.83 -16.35
N THR A 223 -6.82 8.59 -16.56
CA THR A 223 -7.81 7.94 -15.70
C THR A 223 -7.26 7.70 -14.30
N CYS A 224 -5.98 7.28 -14.19
CA CYS A 224 -5.29 7.10 -12.91
C CYS A 224 -5.17 8.43 -12.14
N ILE A 225 -4.75 9.51 -12.81
CA ILE A 225 -4.67 10.86 -12.23
C ILE A 225 -6.04 11.31 -11.75
N ARG A 226 -7.09 11.17 -12.57
CA ARG A 226 -8.44 11.55 -12.17
C ARG A 226 -8.89 10.81 -10.90
N GLY A 227 -8.66 9.49 -10.83
CA GLY A 227 -8.98 8.69 -9.64
C GLY A 227 -8.23 9.14 -8.39
N CYS A 228 -6.92 9.37 -8.50
CA CYS A 228 -6.09 9.81 -7.37
C CYS A 228 -6.41 11.22 -6.90
N VAL A 229 -6.64 12.17 -7.82
CA VAL A 229 -7.02 13.55 -7.47
C VAL A 229 -8.39 13.57 -6.79
N LEU A 230 -9.37 12.83 -7.31
CA LEU A 230 -10.69 12.73 -6.66
C LEU A 230 -10.58 12.14 -5.25
N ALA A 231 -9.77 11.08 -5.07
CA ALA A 231 -9.53 10.51 -3.75
C ALA A 231 -8.86 11.52 -2.81
N MET A 232 -7.84 12.26 -3.27
CA MET A 232 -7.12 13.23 -2.46
C MET A 232 -7.97 14.45 -2.10
N LEU A 233 -8.85 14.91 -3.01
CA LEU A 233 -9.80 16.00 -2.75
C LEU A 233 -10.77 15.70 -1.61
N THR A 234 -11.02 14.43 -1.29
CA THR A 234 -11.84 14.08 -0.11
C THR A 234 -11.21 14.55 1.20
N LEU A 235 -9.90 14.85 1.26
CA LEU A 235 -9.25 15.45 2.44
C LEU A 235 -9.67 16.88 2.71
N PHE A 236 -10.00 17.64 1.66
CA PHE A 236 -10.23 19.07 1.76
C PHE A 236 -11.28 19.45 2.83
N PRO A 237 -12.49 18.85 2.89
CA PRO A 237 -13.46 19.16 3.94
C PRO A 237 -12.92 18.86 5.35
N PHE A 238 -12.18 17.76 5.53
CA PHE A 238 -11.57 17.45 6.83
C PHE A 238 -10.48 18.46 7.20
N ALA A 239 -9.65 18.87 6.25
CA ALA A 239 -8.60 19.86 6.47
C ALA A 239 -9.19 21.23 6.87
N VAL A 240 -10.30 21.65 6.25
CA VAL A 240 -11.00 22.88 6.62
C VAL A 240 -11.55 22.81 8.04
N VAL A 241 -12.22 21.71 8.41
CA VAL A 241 -12.78 21.52 9.76
C VAL A 241 -11.66 21.45 10.81
N ILE A 242 -10.58 20.71 10.54
CA ILE A 242 -9.42 20.64 11.43
C ILE A 242 -8.78 22.03 11.59
N GLY A 243 -8.60 22.76 10.50
CA GLY A 243 -8.07 24.13 10.51
C GLY A 243 -8.92 25.06 11.37
N TYR A 244 -10.25 24.97 11.25
CA TYR A 244 -11.18 25.74 12.08
C TYR A 244 -11.08 25.38 13.57
N LEU A 245 -11.05 24.07 13.89
CA LEU A 245 -10.97 23.60 15.28
C LEU A 245 -9.64 23.95 15.95
N ILE A 246 -8.54 23.97 15.20
CA ILE A 246 -7.20 24.18 15.75
C ILE A 246 -6.78 25.64 15.76
N ALA A 247 -7.40 26.50 14.95
CA ALA A 247 -7.14 27.94 14.93
C ALA A 247 -7.10 28.60 16.32
N PRO A 248 -8.12 28.44 17.21
CA PRO A 248 -8.08 29.06 18.53
C PRO A 248 -6.94 28.54 19.42
N VAL A 249 -6.57 27.27 19.27
CA VAL A 249 -5.45 26.66 20.01
C VAL A 249 -4.15 27.40 19.68
N PHE A 250 -3.90 27.66 18.38
CA PHE A 250 -2.71 28.37 17.94
C PHE A 250 -2.74 29.86 18.32
N THR A 251 -3.89 30.54 18.23
CA THR A 251 -3.97 31.96 18.57
C THR A 251 -3.67 32.20 20.05
N ASP A 252 -4.25 31.38 20.93
CA ASP A 252 -4.04 31.53 22.38
C ASP A 252 -2.63 31.13 22.79
N MET A 253 -2.05 30.12 22.13
CA MET A 253 -0.65 29.73 22.33
C MET A 253 0.32 30.87 21.95
N ILE A 254 0.07 31.54 20.82
CA ILE A 254 0.86 32.71 20.42
C ILE A 254 0.70 33.86 21.42
N LEU A 255 -0.54 34.16 21.84
CA LEU A 255 -0.81 35.22 22.82
C LEU A 255 -0.09 34.97 24.15
N LEU A 256 -0.15 33.75 24.68
CA LEU A 256 0.58 33.37 25.91
C LEU A 256 2.09 33.50 25.74
N SER A 257 2.62 33.10 24.58
CA SER A 257 4.04 33.26 24.27
C SER A 257 4.44 34.74 24.24
N MET A 258 3.60 35.62 23.70
CA MET A 258 3.84 37.06 23.69
C MET A 258 3.78 37.69 25.09
N MET A 259 2.95 37.15 25.98
CA MET A 259 2.84 37.58 27.38
C MET A 259 3.99 37.07 28.28
N GLY A 260 4.95 36.31 27.72
CA GLY A 260 6.09 35.76 28.47
C GLY A 260 5.72 34.63 29.44
N ASN A 261 4.49 34.11 29.38
CA ASN A 261 3.97 33.12 30.32
C ASN A 261 4.11 31.69 29.77
N ALA A 262 5.35 31.27 29.51
CA ALA A 262 5.64 29.96 28.92
C ALA A 262 5.18 28.77 29.79
N GLN A 263 5.02 28.98 31.10
CA GLN A 263 4.59 27.95 32.05
C GLN A 263 3.08 27.63 31.96
N ALA A 264 2.29 28.51 31.31
CA ALA A 264 0.85 28.31 31.13
C ALA A 264 0.47 27.39 29.95
N GLY A 265 1.43 26.94 29.13
CA GLY A 265 1.18 26.09 27.96
C GLY A 265 0.50 24.76 28.30
N GLY A 266 0.84 24.16 29.44
CA GLY A 266 0.19 22.92 29.91
C GLY A 266 -1.29 23.10 30.25
N ALA A 267 -1.66 24.24 30.84
CA ALA A 267 -3.05 24.55 31.17
C ALA A 267 -3.89 24.77 29.89
N LEU A 268 -3.31 25.38 28.87
CA LEU A 268 -3.96 25.57 27.57
C LEU A 268 -4.21 24.23 26.86
N ILE A 269 -3.25 23.30 26.89
CA ILE A 269 -3.46 21.95 26.34
C ILE A 269 -4.63 21.25 27.03
N LEU A 270 -4.75 21.37 28.35
CA LEU A 270 -5.88 20.81 29.09
C LEU A 270 -7.21 21.49 28.74
N GLN A 271 -7.21 22.81 28.56
CA GLN A 271 -8.38 23.58 28.13
C GLN A 271 -8.89 23.14 26.75
N TYR A 272 -7.97 22.91 25.80
CA TYR A 272 -8.28 22.55 24.41
C TYR A 272 -8.22 21.03 24.15
N TYR A 273 -8.12 20.21 25.18
CA TYR A 273 -7.92 18.76 25.06
C TYR A 273 -8.98 18.11 24.14
N GLY A 274 -10.26 18.49 24.32
CA GLY A 274 -11.36 17.97 23.50
C GLY A 274 -11.22 18.31 22.01
N GLN A 275 -10.84 19.55 21.65
CA GLN A 275 -10.63 19.93 20.26
C GLN A 275 -9.42 19.23 19.64
N ILE A 276 -8.32 19.10 20.38
CA ILE A 276 -7.12 18.39 19.91
C ILE A 276 -7.45 16.93 19.62
N MET A 277 -8.18 16.27 20.52
CA MET A 277 -8.65 14.89 20.32
C MET A 277 -9.59 14.76 19.11
N ALA A 278 -10.50 15.72 18.92
CA ALA A 278 -11.37 15.76 17.75
C ALA A 278 -10.57 15.92 16.44
N CYS A 279 -9.54 16.77 16.41
CA CYS A 279 -8.65 16.92 15.26
C CYS A 279 -7.92 15.62 14.91
N TYR A 280 -7.39 14.89 15.90
CA TYR A 280 -6.79 13.57 15.66
C TYR A 280 -7.80 12.56 15.12
N PHE A 281 -9.00 12.51 15.68
CA PHE A 281 -10.05 11.62 15.19
C PHE A 281 -10.42 11.94 13.73
N LEU A 282 -10.64 13.22 13.40
CA LEU A 282 -10.92 13.67 12.03
C LEU A 282 -9.76 13.35 11.09
N TYR A 283 -8.51 13.48 11.53
CA TYR A 283 -7.34 13.13 10.75
C TYR A 283 -7.31 11.63 10.40
N PHE A 284 -7.53 10.75 11.37
CA PHE A 284 -7.63 9.30 11.10
C PHE A 284 -8.81 8.95 10.19
N LEU A 285 -9.97 9.58 10.42
CA LEU A 285 -11.14 9.40 9.57
C LEU A 285 -10.86 9.84 8.12
N ALA A 286 -10.19 10.98 7.94
CA ALA A 286 -9.78 11.49 6.65
C ALA A 286 -8.84 10.51 5.92
N ILE A 287 -7.85 9.95 6.63
CA ILE A 287 -6.95 8.91 6.07
C ILE A 287 -7.75 7.70 5.60
N ILE A 288 -8.71 7.21 6.41
CA ILE A 288 -9.53 6.04 6.06
C ILE A 288 -10.35 6.34 4.80
N VAL A 289 -10.97 7.53 4.72
CA VAL A 289 -11.74 7.95 3.55
C VAL A 289 -10.86 7.97 2.30
N VAL A 290 -9.75 8.71 2.32
CA VAL A 290 -8.83 8.78 1.17
C VAL A 290 -8.32 7.41 0.76
N THR A 291 -7.85 6.62 1.73
CA THR A 291 -7.31 5.28 1.47
C THR A 291 -8.35 4.38 0.83
N SER A 292 -9.62 4.48 1.26
CA SER A 292 -10.72 3.72 0.68
C SER A 292 -10.93 4.08 -0.79
N TYR A 293 -11.08 5.36 -1.11
CA TYR A 293 -11.29 5.83 -2.49
C TYR A 293 -10.07 5.53 -3.37
N LEU A 294 -8.85 5.74 -2.85
CA LEU A 294 -7.61 5.49 -3.56
C LEU A 294 -7.44 4.00 -3.87
N TYR A 295 -7.65 3.12 -2.89
CA TYR A 295 -7.55 1.67 -3.08
C TYR A 295 -8.55 1.18 -4.12
N VAL A 296 -9.82 1.62 -4.04
CA VAL A 296 -10.85 1.21 -5.02
C VAL A 296 -10.52 1.71 -6.43
N ALA A 297 -10.14 2.98 -6.57
CA ALA A 297 -9.80 3.56 -7.87
C ALA A 297 -8.62 2.83 -8.52
N LEU A 298 -7.56 2.56 -7.75
CA LEU A 298 -6.35 1.91 -8.26
C LEU A 298 -6.56 0.42 -8.52
N ARG A 299 -7.22 -0.31 -7.62
CA ARG A 299 -7.51 -1.74 -7.79
C ARG A 299 -8.42 -2.01 -8.99
N ASN A 300 -9.50 -1.25 -9.14
CA ASN A 300 -10.41 -1.43 -10.28
C ASN A 300 -9.70 -1.10 -11.59
N LEU A 301 -8.90 -0.02 -11.63
CA LEU A 301 -8.11 0.32 -12.81
C LEU A 301 -7.05 -0.75 -13.13
N PHE A 302 -6.42 -1.35 -12.12
CA PHE A 302 -5.42 -2.38 -12.33
C PHE A 302 -6.04 -3.68 -12.83
N LEU A 303 -7.00 -4.24 -12.08
CA LEU A 303 -7.58 -5.54 -12.40
C LEU A 303 -8.40 -5.51 -13.70
N ASN A 304 -9.19 -4.47 -13.95
CA ASN A 304 -10.04 -4.39 -15.14
C ASN A 304 -9.24 -4.21 -16.45
N ASN A 305 -7.97 -3.83 -16.35
CA ASN A 305 -7.06 -3.65 -17.49
C ASN A 305 -5.98 -4.75 -17.55
N LEU A 306 -5.99 -5.70 -16.61
CA LEU A 306 -5.05 -6.80 -16.55
C LEU A 306 -5.57 -7.97 -17.39
N SER A 307 -4.70 -8.51 -18.24
CA SER A 307 -4.97 -9.71 -19.02
C SER A 307 -3.80 -10.70 -18.95
N LEU A 308 -4.10 -11.95 -19.29
CA LEU A 308 -3.15 -13.05 -19.32
C LEU A 308 -3.29 -13.81 -20.64
N ALA A 309 -2.20 -14.39 -21.13
CA ALA A 309 -2.17 -15.25 -22.31
C ALA A 309 -2.83 -14.61 -23.55
N ASN A 310 -2.33 -13.44 -23.97
CA ASN A 310 -2.80 -12.69 -25.13
C ASN A 310 -4.31 -12.38 -25.10
N ASP A 311 -4.78 -11.82 -23.99
CA ASP A 311 -6.18 -11.42 -23.76
C ASP A 311 -7.22 -12.55 -23.69
N SER A 312 -6.79 -13.82 -23.66
CA SER A 312 -7.69 -14.96 -23.46
C SER A 312 -8.33 -14.97 -22.07
N ILE A 313 -7.60 -14.48 -21.06
CA ILE A 313 -8.09 -14.33 -19.70
C ILE A 313 -8.02 -12.88 -19.26
N ARG A 314 -9.11 -12.39 -18.69
CA ARG A 314 -9.22 -11.02 -18.16
C ARG A 314 -9.60 -11.03 -16.70
N PHE A 315 -9.10 -10.06 -15.97
CA PHE A 315 -9.43 -9.88 -14.56
C PHE A 315 -10.46 -8.75 -14.42
N HIS A 316 -11.30 -8.85 -13.40
CA HIS A 316 -12.31 -7.84 -13.13
C HIS A 316 -12.49 -7.65 -11.62
N SER A 317 -12.62 -6.40 -11.20
CA SER A 317 -12.89 -5.99 -9.83
C SER A 317 -14.13 -5.11 -9.77
N SER A 318 -15.09 -5.52 -8.95
CA SER A 318 -16.35 -4.82 -8.70
C SER A 318 -16.39 -4.11 -7.35
N VAL A 319 -15.23 -3.91 -6.73
CA VAL A 319 -15.11 -3.27 -5.41
C VAL A 319 -15.62 -1.83 -5.45
N THR A 320 -16.42 -1.46 -4.44
CA THR A 320 -17.04 -0.13 -4.32
C THR A 320 -16.40 0.69 -3.20
N ALA A 321 -16.30 2.00 -3.39
CA ALA A 321 -15.68 2.90 -2.41
C ALA A 321 -16.42 2.91 -1.07
N HIS A 322 -17.76 2.92 -1.09
CA HIS A 322 -18.57 2.83 0.12
C HIS A 322 -18.38 1.48 0.84
N GLY A 323 -18.33 0.38 0.09
CA GLY A 323 -18.09 -0.95 0.66
C GLY A 323 -16.72 -1.10 1.30
N MET A 324 -15.69 -0.46 0.72
CA MET A 324 -14.34 -0.40 1.27
C MET A 324 -14.28 0.50 2.53
N LEU A 325 -14.90 1.68 2.47
CA LEU A 325 -14.96 2.64 3.57
C LEU A 325 -15.60 2.02 4.82
N TRP A 326 -16.76 1.38 4.67
CA TRP A 326 -17.42 0.70 5.77
C TRP A 326 -16.51 -0.36 6.40
N ARG A 327 -15.82 -1.16 5.57
CA ARG A 327 -14.93 -2.22 6.06
C ARG A 327 -13.71 -1.67 6.79
N LEU A 328 -13.05 -0.67 6.22
CA LEU A 328 -11.87 -0.07 6.85
C LEU A 328 -12.25 0.68 8.15
N LEU A 329 -13.41 1.34 8.18
CA LEU A 329 -13.91 1.99 9.39
C LEU A 329 -14.18 0.95 10.49
N VAL A 330 -14.89 -0.13 10.17
CA VAL A 330 -15.17 -1.23 11.12
C VAL A 330 -13.86 -1.88 11.59
N VAL A 331 -12.92 -2.17 10.68
CA VAL A 331 -11.59 -2.69 11.02
C VAL A 331 -10.88 -1.74 11.99
N PHE A 332 -10.84 -0.44 11.69
CA PHE A 332 -10.14 0.55 12.51
C PHE A 332 -10.79 0.73 13.89
N VAL A 333 -12.10 0.99 13.94
CA VAL A 333 -12.82 1.29 15.17
C VAL A 333 -12.88 0.07 16.10
N ILE A 334 -13.32 -1.10 15.60
CA ILE A 334 -13.46 -2.29 16.44
C ILE A 334 -12.08 -2.81 16.86
N SER A 335 -11.07 -2.77 15.98
CA SER A 335 -9.70 -3.12 16.41
C SER A 335 -9.18 -2.14 17.45
N GLY A 336 -9.44 -0.84 17.33
CA GLY A 336 -9.06 0.16 18.33
C GLY A 336 -9.68 -0.13 19.70
N VAL A 337 -11.00 -0.35 19.76
CA VAL A 337 -11.74 -0.66 21.00
C VAL A 337 -11.26 -1.97 21.64
N THR A 338 -10.85 -2.95 20.84
CA THR A 338 -10.38 -4.26 21.33
C THR A 338 -8.86 -4.35 21.48
N LEU A 339 -8.13 -3.23 21.41
CA LEU A 339 -6.67 -3.16 21.45
C LEU A 339 -5.99 -4.13 20.44
N GLY A 340 -6.59 -4.27 19.27
CA GLY A 340 -6.12 -5.09 18.16
C GLY A 340 -6.60 -6.54 18.16
N LEU A 341 -7.28 -7.01 19.21
CA LEU A 341 -7.72 -8.42 19.28
C LEU A 341 -8.73 -8.79 18.19
N ALA A 342 -9.61 -7.88 17.79
CA ALA A 342 -10.57 -8.14 16.71
C ALA A 342 -9.96 -8.07 15.30
N TYR A 343 -8.75 -7.50 15.14
CA TYR A 343 -8.13 -7.28 13.82
C TYR A 343 -8.04 -8.54 12.96
N PRO A 344 -7.59 -9.72 13.47
CA PRO A 344 -7.52 -10.92 12.66
C PRO A 344 -8.88 -11.34 12.07
N TRP A 345 -9.94 -11.25 12.86
CA TRP A 345 -11.29 -11.60 12.38
C TRP A 345 -11.73 -10.63 11.29
N LEU A 346 -11.59 -9.33 11.53
CA LEU A 346 -12.01 -8.28 10.60
C LEU A 346 -11.18 -8.28 9.32
N LYS A 347 -9.91 -8.67 9.40
CA LYS A 347 -9.06 -8.90 8.23
C LYS A 347 -9.59 -10.04 7.36
N ILE A 348 -10.00 -11.16 7.94
CA ILE A 348 -10.60 -12.26 7.19
C ILE A 348 -11.92 -11.84 6.54
N TRP A 349 -12.74 -11.07 7.25
CA TRP A 349 -13.97 -10.50 6.70
C TRP A 349 -13.71 -9.57 5.50
N LEU A 350 -12.69 -8.71 5.58
CA LEU A 350 -12.25 -7.86 4.47
C LEU A 350 -11.73 -8.68 3.29
N VAL A 351 -10.84 -9.65 3.53
CA VAL A 351 -10.25 -10.52 2.48
C VAL A 351 -11.32 -11.33 1.77
N SER A 352 -12.29 -11.87 2.52
CA SER A 352 -13.42 -12.62 1.94
C SER A 352 -14.25 -11.75 0.99
N TRP A 353 -14.53 -10.51 1.39
CA TRP A 353 -15.25 -9.57 0.51
C TRP A 353 -14.44 -9.16 -0.72
N LEU A 354 -13.14 -8.93 -0.57
CA LEU A 354 -12.27 -8.63 -1.72
C LEU A 354 -12.25 -9.80 -2.71
N ALA A 355 -12.17 -11.04 -2.24
CA ALA A 355 -12.22 -12.24 -3.08
C ALA A 355 -13.55 -12.32 -3.85
N GLN A 356 -14.68 -12.16 -3.16
CA GLN A 356 -16.02 -12.17 -3.79
C GLN A 356 -16.21 -11.09 -4.86
N ASN A 357 -15.49 -9.97 -4.75
CA ASN A 357 -15.51 -8.87 -5.73
C ASN A 357 -14.32 -8.93 -6.71
N THR A 358 -13.77 -10.13 -6.91
CA THR A 358 -12.71 -10.38 -7.89
C THR A 358 -13.12 -11.55 -8.78
N GLN A 359 -13.14 -11.29 -10.08
CA GLN A 359 -13.55 -12.25 -11.09
C GLN A 359 -12.44 -12.42 -12.12
N VAL A 360 -12.36 -13.63 -12.65
CA VAL A 360 -11.49 -14.02 -13.74
C VAL A 360 -12.39 -14.53 -14.86
N GLN A 361 -12.32 -13.89 -16.02
CA GLN A 361 -13.15 -14.19 -17.18
C GLN A 361 -12.27 -14.86 -18.23
N GLY A 362 -12.74 -16.00 -18.76
CA GLY A 362 -12.03 -16.77 -19.78
C GLY A 362 -11.97 -18.24 -19.43
N ASP A 363 -11.59 -19.06 -20.41
CA ASP A 363 -11.49 -20.51 -20.28
C ASP A 363 -10.17 -20.90 -19.59
N LEU A 364 -10.24 -21.12 -18.28
CA LEU A 364 -9.10 -21.52 -17.45
C LEU A 364 -8.60 -22.94 -17.77
N ASP A 365 -9.48 -23.82 -18.23
CA ASP A 365 -9.15 -25.22 -18.49
C ASP A 365 -8.39 -25.36 -19.82
N SER A 366 -8.53 -24.39 -20.72
CA SER A 366 -7.76 -24.30 -21.96
C SER A 366 -6.30 -23.82 -21.80
N LEU A 367 -5.92 -23.33 -20.62
CA LEU A 367 -4.57 -22.84 -20.39
C LEU A 367 -3.56 -23.99 -20.30
N GLU A 368 -2.41 -23.80 -20.94
CA GLU A 368 -1.30 -24.72 -20.78
C GLU A 368 -0.63 -24.54 -19.41
N LEU A 369 -0.68 -25.58 -18.59
CA LEU A 369 -0.16 -25.56 -17.22
C LEU A 369 1.31 -25.97 -17.18
N THR A 370 2.16 -25.16 -17.79
CA THR A 370 3.60 -25.39 -17.84
C THR A 370 4.35 -24.34 -17.02
N ASN A 371 5.23 -24.80 -16.14
CA ASN A 371 6.10 -23.91 -15.36
C ASN A 371 7.16 -23.26 -16.25
N ASP A 372 7.47 -21.99 -16.00
CA ASP A 372 8.68 -21.37 -16.55
C ASP A 372 9.89 -22.04 -15.88
N GLU A 373 10.76 -22.68 -16.66
CA GLU A 373 11.90 -23.48 -16.16
C GLU A 373 12.98 -22.63 -15.47
N LYS A 374 12.84 -21.30 -15.46
CA LYS A 374 13.82 -20.40 -14.85
C LYS A 374 13.88 -20.59 -13.33
N PRO A 375 15.00 -21.09 -12.79
CA PRO A 375 15.15 -21.25 -11.35
C PRO A 375 15.19 -19.88 -10.66
N LEU A 376 14.85 -19.86 -9.37
CA LEU A 376 15.07 -18.69 -8.53
C LEU A 376 16.55 -18.33 -8.56
N GLU A 377 16.86 -17.09 -8.93
CA GLU A 377 18.22 -16.58 -8.99
C GLU A 377 18.95 -16.78 -7.66
N ASN A 378 20.13 -17.41 -7.69
CA ASN A 378 20.92 -17.65 -6.49
C ASN A 378 21.98 -16.55 -6.29
N SER A 379 21.57 -15.28 -6.29
CA SER A 379 22.46 -14.14 -6.07
C SER A 379 22.38 -13.62 -4.63
N LEU A 380 23.46 -13.00 -4.14
CA LEU A 380 23.50 -12.35 -2.82
C LEU A 380 22.40 -11.30 -2.67
N LEU A 381 22.15 -10.51 -3.72
CA LEU A 381 21.07 -9.54 -3.75
C LEU A 381 19.70 -10.21 -3.55
N MET A 382 19.49 -11.39 -4.15
CA MET A 382 18.26 -12.17 -3.96
C MET A 382 18.13 -12.72 -2.54
N TRP A 383 19.22 -13.01 -1.84
CA TRP A 383 19.17 -13.48 -0.44
C TRP A 383 18.82 -12.35 0.54
N ILE A 384 19.39 -11.16 0.33
CA ILE A 384 19.23 -10.00 1.21
C ILE A 384 17.88 -9.27 1.02
N SER A 385 17.10 -9.59 -0.01
CA SER A 385 15.90 -8.82 -0.39
C SER A 385 14.56 -9.53 -0.18
N ARG A 386 14.56 -10.83 0.12
CA ARG A 386 13.35 -11.69 0.10
C ARG A 386 12.21 -11.20 1.00
N GLY A 387 12.54 -10.55 2.11
CA GLY A 387 11.56 -10.05 3.09
C GLY A 387 11.10 -8.62 2.89
N ILE A 388 11.58 -7.89 1.89
CA ILE A 388 10.95 -6.63 1.50
C ILE A 388 9.70 -6.93 0.70
N MET A 389 8.55 -6.59 1.28
CA MET A 389 7.24 -6.83 0.70
C MET A 389 6.56 -5.48 0.47
N PRO A 390 6.70 -4.88 -0.72
CA PRO A 390 6.00 -3.62 -0.99
C PRO A 390 4.49 -3.86 -0.92
N TYR A 391 3.78 -2.98 -0.21
CA TYR A 391 2.32 -2.95 -0.23
C TYR A 391 1.87 -2.07 -1.40
N PHE A 392 1.11 -2.65 -2.32
CA PHE A 392 0.55 -1.93 -3.45
C PHE A 392 -0.94 -1.71 -3.24
N PRO A 393 -1.45 -0.47 -3.34
CA PRO A 393 -2.87 -0.18 -3.13
C PRO A 393 -3.78 -0.69 -4.27
N PHE A 394 -3.30 -1.60 -5.13
CA PHE A 394 -4.01 -2.15 -6.29
C PHE A 394 -3.92 -3.68 -6.42
N ILE A 395 -3.15 -4.34 -5.54
CA ILE A 395 -3.01 -5.81 -5.43
C ILE A 395 -3.41 -6.18 -4.01
#